data_AF-K1SZF7-F1
#
_entry.id   AF-K1SZF7-F1
#
_cell.length_a   1.000
_cell.length_b   1.000
_cell.length_c   1.000
_cell.angle_alpha   90.00
_cell.angle_beta   90.00
_cell.angle_gamma   90.00
#
_symmetry.space_group_name_H-M   'P 1'
#
loop_
_entity.id
_entity.type
_entity.pdbx_description
1 polymer ?
#
loop_
_entity_poly.entity_id
_entity_poly.type
_entity_poly.pdbx_seq_one_letter_code
_entity_poly.pdbx_strand_id
1 'polypeptide(L)'
;KAQYPIGTDRDGNVITGFYAGRTHTIIANTDCALGASENQQILETILSYMRKNKVTAYDEVTGKGLVRHVLIRKGFTSGQLMVCLVINKKMTKMSYPTAGVQKNTNEFLPNQGELLAALAKIQGMTSVSVSINAEKTNVIMGTMIHNLWGESTIEDTIHVRDSAERKLPLYRDALTFKISPLSFYQVNPITDREVFTAWHWNMRD
;
A
#
# COMPACT_ATOMS: atom_id res chain seq x y z
N LYS A 1 5.47 -6.59 -0.17
CA LYS A 1 4.73 -5.48 -0.83
C LYS A 1 3.76 -6.07 -1.85
N ALA A 2 2.48 -5.70 -1.80
CA ALA A 2 1.46 -6.10 -2.76
C ALA A 2 0.70 -4.86 -3.27
N GLN A 3 0.33 -4.87 -4.54
CA GLN A 3 -0.39 -3.78 -5.20
C GLN A 3 -1.59 -4.36 -5.92
N TYR A 4 -2.77 -3.83 -5.62
CA TYR A 4 -4.03 -4.35 -6.13
C TYR A 4 -4.77 -3.25 -6.88
N PRO A 5 -5.02 -3.39 -8.20
CA PRO A 5 -5.98 -2.55 -8.89
C PRO A 5 -7.37 -2.68 -8.27
N ILE A 6 -8.09 -1.55 -8.28
CA ILE A 6 -9.50 -1.48 -7.94
C ILE A 6 -10.25 -1.10 -9.20
N GLY A 7 -11.28 -1.89 -9.53
CA GLY A 7 -12.09 -1.68 -10.73
C GLY A 7 -13.53 -2.07 -10.47
N THR A 8 -14.27 -2.19 -11.56
CA THR A 8 -15.68 -2.57 -11.54
C THR A 8 -15.87 -3.77 -12.46
N ASP A 9 -16.66 -4.75 -12.04
CA ASP A 9 -17.08 -5.86 -12.89
C ASP A 9 -18.15 -5.43 -13.90
N ARG A 10 -18.65 -6.38 -14.70
CA ARG A 10 -19.69 -6.13 -15.71
C ARG A 10 -21.04 -5.75 -15.11
N ASP A 11 -21.29 -6.12 -13.86
CA ASP A 11 -22.54 -5.88 -13.15
C ASP A 11 -22.50 -4.57 -12.35
N GLY A 12 -21.38 -3.85 -12.38
CA GLY A 12 -21.21 -2.59 -11.68
C GLY A 12 -20.67 -2.72 -10.24
N ASN A 13 -20.28 -3.92 -9.81
CA ASN A 13 -19.74 -4.14 -8.47
C ASN A 13 -18.25 -3.79 -8.42
N VAL A 14 -17.85 -3.13 -7.33
CA VAL A 14 -16.43 -2.85 -7.05
C VAL A 14 -15.70 -4.16 -6.77
N ILE A 15 -14.61 -4.40 -7.49
CA ILE A 15 -13.76 -5.58 -7.38
C ILE A 15 -12.29 -5.19 -7.24
N THR A 16 -11.49 -6.14 -6.75
CA THR A 16 -10.03 -6.05 -6.71
C THR A 16 -9.42 -7.40 -7.06
N GLY A 17 -8.15 -7.40 -7.44
CA GLY A 17 -7.42 -8.62 -7.74
C GLY A 17 -6.18 -8.33 -8.58
N PHE A 18 -5.99 -9.05 -9.67
CA PHE A 18 -4.83 -8.88 -10.55
C PHE A 18 -5.28 -8.64 -11.99
N TYR A 19 -4.45 -7.93 -12.75
CA TYR A 19 -4.68 -7.81 -14.18
C TYR A 19 -4.46 -9.16 -14.89
N ALA A 20 -5.40 -9.56 -15.75
CA ALA A 20 -5.21 -10.68 -16.65
C ALA A 20 -4.07 -10.38 -17.62
N GLY A 21 -3.27 -11.40 -17.97
CA GLY A 21 -2.04 -11.24 -18.75
C GLY A 21 -2.22 -10.37 -20.00
N ARG A 22 -1.41 -9.32 -20.11
CA ARG A 22 -1.42 -8.34 -21.22
C ARG A 22 -2.73 -7.55 -21.38
N THR A 23 -3.57 -7.46 -20.35
CA THR A 23 -4.81 -6.66 -20.38
C THR A 23 -4.94 -5.81 -19.13
N HIS A 24 -5.85 -4.83 -19.15
CA HIS A 24 -6.26 -4.08 -17.96
C HIS A 24 -7.56 -4.65 -17.35
N THR A 25 -7.88 -5.91 -17.67
CA THR A 25 -9.04 -6.60 -17.09
C THR A 25 -8.67 -7.18 -15.74
N ILE A 26 -9.41 -6.84 -14.69
CA ILE A 26 -9.17 -7.36 -13.34
C ILE A 26 -9.82 -8.74 -13.21
N ILE A 27 -9.01 -9.74 -12.85
CA ILE A 27 -9.48 -11.02 -12.34
C ILE A 27 -9.75 -10.82 -10.86
N ALA A 28 -11.03 -10.84 -10.48
CA ALA A 28 -11.45 -10.63 -9.10
C ALA A 28 -10.82 -11.68 -8.19
N ASN A 29 -10.03 -11.23 -7.23
CA ASN A 29 -9.42 -12.08 -6.22
C ASN A 29 -8.98 -11.24 -5.01
N THR A 30 -9.52 -11.57 -3.83
CA THR A 30 -9.06 -11.02 -2.55
C THR A 30 -8.08 -11.96 -1.84
N ASP A 31 -8.08 -13.25 -2.19
CA ASP A 31 -7.27 -14.29 -1.58
C ASP A 31 -6.12 -14.71 -2.51
N CYS A 32 -4.94 -14.16 -2.28
CA CYS A 32 -3.74 -14.53 -3.01
C CYS A 32 -2.91 -15.49 -2.16
N ALA A 33 -2.80 -16.75 -2.58
CA ALA A 33 -1.99 -17.77 -1.90
C ALA A 33 -0.51 -17.41 -1.73
N LEU A 34 0.01 -16.47 -2.53
CA LEU A 34 1.38 -15.97 -2.44
C LEU A 34 1.51 -14.72 -1.56
N GLY A 35 0.39 -14.12 -1.14
CA GLY A 35 0.33 -12.92 -0.32
C GLY A 35 0.26 -13.24 1.17
N ALA A 36 0.38 -12.19 1.99
CA ALA A 36 0.12 -12.30 3.42
C ALA A 36 -1.40 -12.48 3.65
N SER A 37 -1.79 -13.34 4.60
CA SER A 37 -3.21 -13.61 4.88
C SER A 37 -3.99 -12.36 5.27
N GLU A 38 -3.33 -11.37 5.87
CA GLU A 38 -3.94 -10.09 6.23
C GLU A 38 -4.38 -9.26 5.01
N ASN A 39 -3.81 -9.52 3.82
CA ASN A 39 -4.18 -8.81 2.60
C ASN A 39 -5.66 -9.01 2.26
N GLN A 40 -6.18 -10.24 2.41
CA GLN A 40 -7.58 -10.55 2.14
C GLN A 40 -8.49 -9.70 3.03
N GLN A 41 -8.23 -9.71 4.34
CA GLN A 41 -9.01 -8.94 5.31
C GLN A 41 -8.98 -7.43 5.02
N ILE A 42 -7.80 -6.89 4.67
CA ILE A 42 -7.65 -5.47 4.30
C ILE A 42 -8.47 -5.14 3.04
N LEU A 43 -8.34 -5.95 1.99
CA LEU A 43 -9.02 -5.73 0.72
C LEU A 43 -10.54 -5.82 0.88
N GLU A 44 -11.05 -6.82 1.59
CA GLU A 44 -12.48 -6.97 1.88
C GLU A 44 -13.02 -5.80 2.69
N THR A 45 -12.24 -5.30 3.67
CA THR A 45 -12.59 -4.11 4.45
C THR A 45 -12.74 -2.88 3.54
N ILE A 46 -11.79 -2.68 2.63
CA ILE A 46 -11.81 -1.55 1.68
C ILE A 46 -13.00 -1.69 0.70
N LEU A 47 -13.22 -2.87 0.11
CA LEU A 47 -14.34 -3.11 -0.81
C LEU A 47 -15.69 -2.91 -0.11
N SER A 48 -15.84 -3.40 1.12
CA SER A 48 -17.04 -3.19 1.94
C SER A 48 -17.29 -1.70 2.19
N TYR A 49 -16.25 -0.97 2.59
CA TYR A 49 -16.30 0.48 2.76
C TYR A 49 -16.71 1.18 1.46
N MET A 50 -16.12 0.81 0.32
CA MET A 50 -16.43 1.42 -0.97
C MET A 50 -17.89 1.20 -1.37
N ARG A 51 -18.39 -0.03 -1.22
CA ARG A 51 -19.80 -0.36 -1.48
C ARG A 51 -20.75 0.42 -0.59
N LYS A 52 -20.50 0.42 0.73
CA LYS A 52 -21.33 1.12 1.72
C LYS A 52 -21.40 2.63 1.45
N ASN A 53 -20.26 3.22 1.10
CA ASN A 53 -20.12 4.67 0.92
C ASN A 53 -20.26 5.14 -0.53
N LYS A 54 -20.65 4.24 -1.45
CA LYS A 54 -20.79 4.51 -2.89
C LYS A 54 -19.54 5.13 -3.51
N VAL A 55 -18.36 4.75 -3.01
CA VAL A 55 -17.08 5.20 -3.55
C VAL A 55 -16.78 4.37 -4.79
N THR A 56 -16.57 5.05 -5.91
CA THR A 56 -16.35 4.40 -7.20
C THR A 56 -14.88 4.09 -7.45
N ALA A 57 -14.64 2.95 -8.10
CA ALA A 57 -13.34 2.62 -8.67
C ALA A 57 -13.02 3.57 -9.82
N TYR A 58 -11.73 3.79 -10.07
CA TYR A 58 -11.26 4.58 -11.19
C TYR A 58 -11.41 3.80 -12.50
N ASP A 59 -11.97 4.47 -13.49
CA ASP A 59 -12.10 3.99 -14.86
C ASP A 59 -11.08 4.73 -15.73
N GLU A 60 -10.11 3.97 -16.25
CA GLU A 60 -9.04 4.51 -17.08
C GLU A 60 -9.52 5.02 -18.44
N VAL A 61 -10.63 4.49 -18.97
CA VAL A 61 -11.21 4.94 -20.23
C VAL A 61 -11.82 6.32 -20.03
N THR A 62 -12.69 6.46 -19.03
CA THR A 62 -13.42 7.71 -18.79
C THR A 62 -12.61 8.74 -17.98
N GLY A 63 -11.58 8.30 -17.26
CA GLY A 63 -10.80 9.12 -16.32
C GLY A 63 -11.59 9.53 -15.07
N LYS A 64 -12.69 8.84 -14.78
CA LYS A 64 -13.60 9.12 -13.66
C LYS A 64 -13.45 8.09 -12.55
N GLY A 65 -14.04 8.37 -11.39
CA GLY A 65 -13.94 7.53 -10.21
C GLY A 65 -12.80 7.94 -9.27
N LEU A 66 -12.83 7.42 -8.04
CA LEU A 66 -11.95 7.89 -6.97
C LEU A 66 -10.80 6.93 -6.70
N VAL A 67 -11.05 5.66 -6.38
CA VAL A 67 -9.99 4.74 -5.93
C VAL A 67 -9.39 4.00 -7.12
N ARG A 68 -8.07 4.11 -7.31
CA ARG A 68 -7.33 3.47 -8.41
C ARG A 68 -6.70 2.14 -7.98
N HIS A 69 -5.94 2.17 -6.89
CA HIS A 69 -5.19 1.02 -6.39
C HIS A 69 -5.14 1.02 -4.87
N VAL A 70 -4.90 -0.16 -4.30
CA VAL A 70 -4.51 -0.33 -2.90
C VAL A 70 -3.10 -0.91 -2.87
N LEU A 71 -2.19 -0.20 -2.23
CA LEU A 71 -0.84 -0.67 -1.90
C LEU A 71 -0.84 -1.18 -0.45
N ILE A 72 -0.39 -2.41 -0.27
CA ILE A 72 -0.23 -3.03 1.06
C ILE A 72 1.25 -3.40 1.25
N ARG A 73 1.81 -3.02 2.40
CA ARG A 73 3.12 -3.48 2.87
C ARG A 73 2.97 -4.12 4.23
N LYS A 74 3.76 -5.18 4.44
CA LYS A 74 3.90 -5.87 5.72
C LYS A 74 5.39 -5.96 6.02
N GLY A 75 5.81 -5.54 7.20
CA GLY A 75 7.13 -5.87 7.73
C GLY A 75 7.18 -7.36 8.02
N PHE A 76 8.16 -8.06 7.46
CA PHE A 76 8.29 -9.50 7.58
C PHE A 76 8.58 -9.93 9.01
N THR A 77 9.51 -9.24 9.68
CA THR A 77 9.90 -9.53 11.06
C THR A 77 8.98 -8.82 12.05
N SER A 78 8.66 -7.55 11.80
CA SER A 78 7.86 -6.75 12.73
C SER A 78 6.36 -7.06 12.71
N GLY A 79 5.85 -7.60 11.60
CA GLY A 79 4.42 -7.79 11.37
C GLY A 79 3.65 -6.49 11.14
N GLN A 80 4.30 -5.32 11.12
CA GLN A 80 3.63 -4.04 10.93
C GLN A 80 3.04 -3.91 9.53
N LEU A 81 1.81 -3.41 9.45
CA LEU A 81 1.05 -3.25 8.22
C LEU A 81 0.91 -1.77 7.84
N MET A 82 1.10 -1.51 6.55
CA MET A 82 0.87 -0.22 5.92
C MET A 82 -0.08 -0.39 4.75
N VAL A 83 -1.12 0.46 4.71
CA VAL A 83 -2.06 0.57 3.60
C VAL A 83 -1.97 1.96 3.00
N CYS A 84 -1.86 2.04 1.68
CA CYS A 84 -1.90 3.29 0.94
C CYS A 84 -2.93 3.18 -0.18
N LEU A 85 -3.97 4.00 -0.14
CA LEU A 85 -4.96 4.08 -1.23
C LEU A 85 -4.49 5.10 -2.27
N VAL A 86 -4.35 4.67 -3.52
CA VAL A 86 -4.10 5.57 -4.64
C VAL A 86 -5.44 6.12 -5.12
N ILE A 87 -5.59 7.45 -5.13
CA ILE A 87 -6.86 8.10 -5.48
C ILE A 87 -6.71 9.14 -6.58
N ASN A 88 -7.72 9.20 -7.46
CA ASN A 88 -7.93 10.23 -8.46
C ASN A 88 -8.74 11.39 -7.84
N LYS A 89 -8.06 12.19 -7.02
CA LYS A 89 -8.64 13.41 -6.43
C LYS A 89 -7.97 14.64 -7.03
N LYS A 90 -8.76 15.49 -7.70
CA LYS A 90 -8.28 16.81 -8.11
C LYS A 90 -8.20 17.69 -6.87
N MET A 91 -6.99 18.13 -6.53
CA MET A 91 -6.79 19.09 -5.46
C MET A 91 -7.28 20.46 -5.96
N THR A 92 -8.47 20.88 -5.56
CA THR A 92 -8.87 22.28 -5.73
C THR A 92 -8.00 23.11 -4.80
N LYS A 93 -7.41 24.22 -5.31
CA LYS A 93 -6.50 25.09 -4.56
C LYS A 93 -6.97 25.25 -3.11
N MET A 94 -6.10 24.85 -2.19
CA MET A 94 -6.27 24.99 -0.75
C MET A 94 -6.78 26.40 -0.46
N SER A 95 -8.00 26.50 0.09
CA SER A 95 -8.39 27.69 0.84
C SER A 95 -7.44 27.74 2.02
N TYR A 96 -6.48 28.66 2.02
CA TYR A 96 -5.90 29.09 3.28
C TYR A 96 -7.08 29.50 4.17
N PRO A 97 -7.16 29.05 5.42
CA PRO A 97 -8.27 29.41 6.28
C PRO A 97 -8.22 30.93 6.52
N THR A 98 -9.06 31.67 5.81
CA THR A 98 -9.45 33.02 6.19
C THR A 98 -10.19 32.90 7.52
N ALA A 99 -9.77 33.65 8.52
CA ALA A 99 -10.33 33.63 9.87
C ALA A 99 -11.87 33.71 9.83
N GLY A 100 -12.53 32.58 10.07
CA GLY A 100 -13.98 32.45 9.96
C GLY A 100 -14.40 30.98 9.77
N VAL A 101 -14.40 30.22 10.88
CA VAL A 101 -15.06 28.91 11.07
C VAL A 101 -15.26 28.08 9.79
N GLN A 102 -14.16 27.63 9.18
CA GLN A 102 -14.19 26.52 8.23
C GLN A 102 -13.85 25.23 8.99
N LYS A 103 -14.74 24.23 8.90
CA LYS A 103 -14.44 22.85 9.31
C LYS A 103 -13.16 22.42 8.59
N ASN A 104 -12.05 22.36 9.34
CA ASN A 104 -10.75 21.95 8.85
C ASN A 104 -10.78 20.45 8.54
N THR A 105 -11.40 20.07 7.42
CA THR A 105 -11.62 18.67 7.05
C THR A 105 -10.89 18.41 5.74
N ASN A 106 -9.58 18.21 5.82
CA ASN A 106 -8.80 17.59 4.75
C ASN A 106 -9.20 16.10 4.64
N GLU A 107 -10.48 15.83 4.39
CA GLU A 107 -10.96 14.49 4.08
C GLU A 107 -10.63 14.18 2.63
N PHE A 108 -9.90 13.09 2.41
CA PHE A 108 -9.52 12.64 1.06
C PHE A 108 -10.56 11.67 0.49
N LEU A 109 -11.26 10.97 1.38
CA LEU A 109 -12.22 9.91 1.08
C LEU A 109 -13.57 10.21 1.76
N PRO A 110 -14.73 9.91 1.14
CA PRO A 110 -16.03 10.06 1.78
C PRO A 110 -16.15 9.19 3.04
N ASN A 111 -16.58 9.74 4.17
CA ASN A 111 -16.67 8.99 5.44
C ASN A 111 -15.35 8.29 5.82
N GLN A 112 -14.22 8.97 5.57
CA GLN A 112 -12.86 8.47 5.83
C GLN A 112 -12.71 7.84 7.21
N GLY A 113 -13.31 8.44 8.25
CA GLY A 113 -13.24 7.93 9.62
C GLY A 113 -13.75 6.49 9.77
N GLU A 114 -14.77 6.08 9.00
CA GLU A 114 -15.28 4.70 9.04
C GLU A 114 -14.24 3.71 8.51
N LEU A 115 -13.58 4.06 7.40
CA LEU A 115 -12.52 3.23 6.82
C LEU A 115 -11.34 3.10 7.79
N LEU A 116 -10.90 4.22 8.36
CA LEU A 116 -9.78 4.24 9.31
C LEU A 116 -10.10 3.41 10.55
N ALA A 117 -11.30 3.56 11.12
CA ALA A 117 -11.73 2.78 12.27
C ALA A 117 -11.84 1.27 11.97
N ALA A 118 -12.24 0.91 10.74
CA ALA A 118 -12.30 -0.49 10.32
C ALA A 118 -10.90 -1.09 10.12
N LEU A 119 -9.99 -0.37 9.45
CA LEU A 119 -8.61 -0.82 9.22
C LEU A 119 -7.80 -0.89 10.51
N ALA A 120 -7.99 0.05 11.45
CA ALA A 120 -7.29 0.07 12.73
C ALA A 120 -7.60 -1.15 13.62
N LYS A 121 -8.69 -1.89 13.35
CA LYS A 121 -9.01 -3.15 14.05
C LYS A 121 -8.21 -4.34 13.56
N ILE A 122 -7.52 -4.21 12.42
CA ILE A 122 -6.69 -5.28 11.85
C ILE A 122 -5.39 -5.32 12.65
N GLN A 123 -5.04 -6.49 13.20
CA GLN A 123 -3.83 -6.65 14.00
C GLN A 123 -2.59 -6.31 13.16
N GLY A 124 -1.69 -5.49 13.73
CA GLY A 124 -0.49 -5.02 13.06
C GLY A 124 -0.69 -3.76 12.22
N MET A 125 -1.92 -3.26 12.03
CA MET A 125 -2.16 -1.99 11.32
C MET A 125 -1.41 -0.83 11.99
N THR A 126 -0.48 -0.23 11.26
CA THR A 126 0.42 0.81 11.78
C THR A 126 0.33 2.11 10.96
N SER A 127 0.01 2.02 9.67
CA SER A 127 -0.01 3.17 8.76
C SER A 127 -1.15 3.08 7.76
N VAL A 128 -1.96 4.14 7.66
CA VAL A 128 -2.94 4.30 6.59
C VAL A 128 -2.75 5.67 5.93
N SER A 129 -2.57 5.68 4.62
CA SER A 129 -2.31 6.89 3.83
C SER A 129 -3.08 6.90 2.50
N VAL A 130 -3.09 8.06 1.84
CA VAL A 130 -3.53 8.19 0.45
C VAL A 130 -2.40 8.75 -0.41
N SER A 131 -2.32 8.28 -1.65
CA SER A 131 -1.47 8.84 -2.70
C SER A 131 -2.34 9.46 -3.79
N ILE A 132 -2.13 10.74 -4.11
CA ILE A 132 -2.96 11.47 -5.07
C ILE A 132 -2.39 11.34 -6.47
N ASN A 133 -3.08 10.60 -7.33
CA ASN A 133 -2.73 10.43 -8.73
C ASN A 133 -3.93 10.74 -9.64
N ALA A 134 -4.05 12.01 -10.02
CA ALA A 134 -5.08 12.49 -10.94
C ALA A 134 -4.66 12.42 -12.42
N GLU A 135 -3.42 11.99 -12.70
CA GLU A 135 -2.87 11.92 -14.05
C GLU A 135 -3.31 10.64 -14.75
N LYS A 136 -3.58 10.75 -16.05
CA LYS A 136 -3.94 9.63 -16.91
C LYS A 136 -2.67 8.91 -17.39
N THR A 137 -2.06 8.16 -16.48
CA THR A 137 -0.77 7.48 -16.66
C THR A 137 -0.79 6.06 -16.09
N ASN A 138 0.12 5.21 -16.59
CA ASN A 138 0.37 3.85 -16.11
C ASN A 138 1.17 3.82 -14.80
N VAL A 139 1.71 4.97 -14.36
CA VAL A 139 2.35 5.08 -13.05
C VAL A 139 1.25 4.97 -11.98
N ILE A 140 1.39 3.99 -11.08
CA ILE A 140 0.42 3.74 -10.01
C ILE A 140 0.46 4.86 -8.97
N MET A 141 1.63 5.12 -8.38
CA MET A 141 1.77 6.09 -7.29
C MET A 141 1.69 7.53 -7.79
N GLY A 142 1.04 8.39 -7.01
CA GLY A 142 1.08 9.83 -7.19
C GLY A 142 2.30 10.49 -6.58
N THR A 143 2.49 11.77 -6.87
CA THR A 143 3.59 12.58 -6.32
C THR A 143 3.30 13.12 -4.92
N MET A 144 2.03 13.18 -4.52
CA MET A 144 1.61 13.65 -3.20
C MET A 144 1.07 12.49 -2.37
N ILE A 145 1.55 12.37 -1.12
CA ILE A 145 1.07 11.38 -0.15
C ILE A 145 0.64 12.10 1.12
N HIS A 146 -0.53 11.74 1.62
CA HIS A 146 -1.05 12.25 2.88
C HIS A 146 -1.28 11.09 3.84
N ASN A 147 -0.68 11.19 5.03
CA ASN A 147 -0.96 10.26 6.11
C ASN A 147 -2.35 10.55 6.68
N LEU A 148 -3.16 9.51 6.82
CA LEU A 148 -4.52 9.62 7.35
C LEU A 148 -4.62 9.12 8.80
N TRP A 149 -3.82 8.11 9.14
CA TRP A 149 -3.83 7.49 10.47
C TRP A 149 -2.52 6.75 10.75
N GLY A 150 -2.11 6.78 12.01
CA GLY A 150 -0.91 6.09 12.48
C GLY A 150 0.37 6.73 11.98
N GLU A 151 1.41 5.94 11.80
CA GLU A 151 2.74 6.39 11.41
C GLU A 151 2.85 6.62 9.90
N SER A 152 3.77 7.49 9.48
CA SER A 152 4.08 7.69 8.06
C SER A 152 4.94 6.58 7.43
N THR A 153 5.52 5.72 8.28
CA THR A 153 6.39 4.61 7.92
C THR A 153 6.10 3.40 8.80
N ILE A 154 6.37 2.20 8.30
CA ILE A 154 6.50 0.99 9.13
C ILE A 154 7.97 0.67 9.34
N GLU A 155 8.28 -0.05 10.41
CA GLU A 155 9.62 -0.54 10.71
C GLU A 155 9.71 -2.03 10.43
N ASP A 156 10.85 -2.48 9.93
CA ASP A 156 11.14 -3.90 9.80
C ASP A 156 12.63 -4.17 10.03
N THR A 157 12.93 -5.34 10.56
CA THR A 157 14.29 -5.70 10.98
C THR A 157 14.82 -6.85 10.13
N ILE A 158 16.00 -6.66 9.54
CA ILE A 158 16.71 -7.68 8.76
C ILE A 158 17.90 -8.16 9.58
N HIS A 159 18.03 -9.49 9.72
CA HIS A 159 19.19 -10.12 10.33
C HIS A 159 20.20 -10.53 9.26
N VAL A 160 21.44 -10.03 9.35
CA VAL A 160 22.50 -10.33 8.38
C VAL A 160 23.15 -11.69 8.69
N ARG A 161 23.47 -12.47 7.64
CA ARG A 161 24.27 -13.70 7.74
C ARG A 161 25.60 -13.51 7.03
N ASP A 162 26.67 -14.05 7.61
CA ASP A 162 27.95 -14.17 6.89
C ASP A 162 27.84 -15.31 5.86
N SER A 163 28.32 -15.04 4.65
CA SER A 163 28.26 -15.94 3.51
C SER A 163 29.31 -17.05 3.53
N ALA A 164 30.33 -16.96 4.39
CA ALA A 164 31.44 -17.90 4.32
C ALA A 164 31.05 -19.34 4.69
N GLU A 165 30.09 -19.56 5.60
CA GLU A 165 29.77 -20.90 6.07
C GLU A 165 28.28 -21.08 6.37
N ARG A 166 27.62 -21.91 5.56
CA ARG A 166 26.19 -22.30 5.66
C ARG A 166 25.80 -22.99 7.00
N LYS A 167 26.69 -23.03 7.99
CA LYS A 167 26.54 -23.81 9.24
C LYS A 167 26.75 -23.04 10.56
N LEU A 168 27.02 -21.72 10.57
CA LEU A 168 27.11 -20.94 11.81
C LEU A 168 25.81 -20.20 12.20
N PRO A 169 25.61 -19.87 13.49
CA PRO A 169 24.43 -19.16 13.98
C PRO A 169 24.35 -17.72 13.43
N LEU A 170 23.12 -17.17 13.41
CA LEU A 170 22.83 -15.79 13.01
C LEU A 170 23.77 -14.80 13.73
N TYR A 171 24.36 -13.86 12.97
CA TYR A 171 25.18 -12.79 13.55
C TYR A 171 24.32 -11.86 14.42
N ARG A 172 24.95 -11.22 15.42
CA ARG A 172 24.28 -10.41 16.45
C ARG A 172 23.70 -9.08 15.95
N ASP A 173 24.07 -8.63 14.76
CA ASP A 173 23.69 -7.30 14.28
C ASP A 173 22.43 -7.37 13.41
N ALA A 174 21.35 -6.82 13.95
CA ALA A 174 20.07 -6.66 13.28
C ALA A 174 19.93 -5.19 12.83
N LEU A 175 19.58 -4.97 11.57
CA LEU A 175 19.36 -3.63 11.02
C LEU A 175 17.86 -3.37 10.94
N THR A 176 17.40 -2.30 11.61
CA THR A 176 16.01 -1.84 11.54
C THR A 176 15.87 -0.73 10.51
N PHE A 177 14.93 -0.90 9.59
CA PHE A 177 14.65 0.02 8.50
C PHE A 177 13.28 0.65 8.64
N LYS A 178 13.17 1.96 8.33
CA LYS A 178 11.88 2.64 8.14
C LYS A 178 11.45 2.54 6.68
N ILE A 179 10.26 2.02 6.44
CA ILE A 179 9.69 1.72 5.13
C ILE A 179 8.51 2.67 4.90
N SER A 180 8.60 3.52 3.88
CA SER A 180 7.53 4.44 3.47
C SER A 180 6.73 3.87 2.28
N PRO A 181 5.59 4.47 1.88
CA PRO A 181 4.83 3.98 0.73
C PRO A 181 5.62 4.00 -0.59
N LEU A 182 6.55 4.94 -0.76
CA LEU A 182 7.38 5.08 -1.97
C LEU A 182 8.73 4.36 -1.89
N SER A 183 9.20 3.98 -0.70
CA SER A 183 10.55 3.41 -0.57
C SER A 183 10.68 2.08 -1.33
N PHE A 184 11.83 1.84 -1.94
CA PHE A 184 12.15 0.50 -2.41
C PHE A 184 12.52 -0.35 -1.19
N TYR A 185 11.86 -1.49 -1.01
CA TYR A 185 12.16 -2.49 0.02
C TYR A 185 11.86 -3.87 -0.57
N GLN A 186 12.84 -4.78 -0.52
CA GLN A 186 12.79 -6.04 -1.25
C GLN A 186 11.63 -6.94 -0.77
N VAL A 187 11.03 -7.64 -1.72
CA VAL A 187 9.72 -8.31 -1.57
C VAL A 187 9.88 -9.76 -1.08
N ASN A 188 11.11 -10.29 -1.01
CA ASN A 188 11.36 -11.69 -0.70
C ASN A 188 12.57 -11.89 0.22
N PRO A 189 12.37 -11.97 1.55
CA PRO A 189 13.46 -12.14 2.50
C PRO A 189 14.14 -13.52 2.43
N ILE A 190 13.55 -14.50 1.73
CA ILE A 190 14.17 -15.82 1.51
C ILE A 190 15.32 -15.70 0.48
N THR A 191 15.17 -14.84 -0.53
CA THR A 191 16.21 -14.59 -1.57
C THR A 191 17.17 -13.46 -1.17
N ASP A 192 16.78 -12.53 -0.29
CA ASP A 192 17.67 -11.46 0.20
C ASP A 192 18.87 -11.99 1.02
N ARG A 193 18.81 -13.24 1.49
CA ARG A 193 19.97 -13.94 2.05
C ARG A 193 21.14 -14.09 1.07
N GLU A 194 20.88 -14.05 -0.23
CA GLU A 194 21.89 -14.27 -1.27
C GLU A 194 22.31 -12.96 -1.97
N VAL A 195 21.47 -11.92 -1.96
CA VAL A 195 21.74 -10.66 -2.67
C VAL A 195 22.75 -9.77 -1.93
N PHE A 196 22.68 -9.70 -0.59
CA PHE A 196 23.62 -8.89 0.19
C PHE A 196 25.06 -9.43 0.09
N THR A 197 25.18 -10.74 -0.13
CA THR A 197 26.43 -11.45 -0.36
C THR A 197 27.18 -10.95 -1.59
N ALA A 198 26.49 -10.62 -2.68
CA ALA A 198 27.12 -10.23 -3.94
C ALA A 198 27.68 -8.80 -3.91
N TRP A 199 27.08 -7.89 -3.12
CA TRP A 199 27.52 -6.50 -3.05
C TRP A 199 28.77 -6.29 -2.19
N HIS A 200 28.97 -7.09 -1.14
CA HIS A 200 30.16 -6.96 -0.28
C HIS A 200 31.45 -7.44 -0.98
N TRP A 201 31.33 -8.28 -2.01
CA TRP A 201 32.47 -8.74 -2.81
C TRP A 201 32.97 -7.71 -3.85
N ASN A 202 32.11 -6.80 -4.35
CA ASN A 202 32.48 -5.83 -5.38
C ASN A 202 33.03 -4.49 -4.84
N MET A 203 33.20 -4.35 -3.52
CA MET A 203 33.79 -3.17 -2.89
C MET A 203 35.16 -3.45 -2.25
N ARG A 204 35.74 -4.64 -2.50
CA ARG A 204 37.07 -5.04 -2.04
C ARG A 204 38.02 -5.47 -3.16
N ASP A 205 37.79 -5.00 -4.38
CA ASP A 205 38.78 -5.03 -5.47
C ASP A 205 39.09 -3.59 -5.91
#